data_AF-Q5W0Z9-F1
#
_entry.id   AF-Q5W0Z9-F1
#
_cell.length_a   1.000
_cell.length_b   1.000
_cell.length_c   1.000
_cell.angle_alpha   90.00
_cell.angle_beta   90.00
_cell.angle_gamma   90.00
#
_symmetry.space_group_name_H-M   'P 1'
#
loop_
_entity.id
_entity.type
_entity.pdbx_description
1 polymer ?
#
loop_
_entity_poly.entity_id
_entity_poly.type
_entity_poly.pdbx_seq_one_letter_code
_entity_poly.pdbx_strand_id
1 'polypeptide(L)'
;MAPWTLWRCCQRVVGWVPVLFITFVVVWSYYAYVVELCVFTIFGNEENGKTVVYLVAFHLFFVMFVWSYWMTIFTSPASPSKEFYLSNSEKERYEKEFSQERQQEILRRAARALPIYTTSASKTIRYCEKCQLIKPDRAHHCSACDSCILKMDHHCPWVNNCVGFSNYKFFLLFLLYSLLYCLFVAATVLEYFIKFWTNELTDTRAKFHVLFLFFVSAMFFISVLSLFSYHCWLVGKNRTTIESFRAPTFSYGPDGNGFSLGCSKNWRQVFGDEKKYWLLPIFSSLGDGCSFPTRLVGMDPEQASVTNQNEYARSSGSNQPFPIKPLSESKNRLLDSESQWLENGAEEGIVKSGTNNHVTVAIEN
;
A
#
# COMPACT_ATOMS: atom_id res chain seq x y z
N MET A 1 -24.47 21.66 13.54
CA MET A 1 -23.62 20.92 12.58
C MET A 1 -22.73 21.93 11.88
N ALA A 2 -21.41 21.78 11.93
CA ALA A 2 -20.53 22.64 11.14
C ALA A 2 -20.88 22.48 9.64
N PRO A 3 -20.82 23.55 8.83
CA PRO A 3 -20.98 23.41 7.38
C PRO A 3 -20.01 22.35 6.85
N TRP A 4 -20.48 21.45 6.00
CA TRP A 4 -19.67 20.36 5.45
C TRP A 4 -18.37 20.84 4.78
N THR A 5 -18.37 22.07 4.28
CA THR A 5 -17.19 22.78 3.78
C THR A 5 -16.12 23.01 4.85
N LEU A 6 -16.52 23.40 6.08
CA LEU A 6 -15.60 23.60 7.22
C LEU A 6 -15.00 22.27 7.67
N TRP A 7 -15.80 21.21 7.72
CA TRP A 7 -15.32 19.87 8.08
C TRP A 7 -14.28 19.36 7.07
N ARG A 8 -14.55 19.49 5.76
CA ARG A 8 -13.57 19.13 4.72
C ARG A 8 -12.29 19.96 4.79
N CYS A 9 -12.40 21.25 5.09
CA CYS A 9 -11.22 22.10 5.30
C CYS A 9 -10.40 21.61 6.49
N CYS A 10 -11.04 21.35 7.64
CA CYS A 10 -10.40 20.82 8.84
C CYS A 10 -9.71 19.47 8.57
N GLN A 11 -10.39 18.54 7.88
CA GLN A 11 -9.81 17.26 7.49
C GLN A 11 -8.56 17.41 6.61
N ARG A 12 -8.59 18.33 5.64
CA ARG A 12 -7.43 18.62 4.78
C ARG A 12 -6.25 19.14 5.58
N VAL A 13 -6.48 20.01 6.57
CA VAL A 13 -5.42 20.55 7.43
C VAL A 13 -4.87 19.47 8.38
N VAL A 14 -5.75 18.74 9.08
CA VAL A 14 -5.37 17.68 10.02
C VAL A 14 -4.62 16.55 9.31
N GLY A 15 -4.93 16.25 8.04
CA GLY A 15 -4.22 15.26 7.24
C GLY A 15 -2.72 15.55 7.07
N TRP A 16 -2.28 16.81 7.22
CA TRP A 16 -0.86 17.18 7.15
C TRP A 16 -0.10 16.94 8.46
N VAL A 17 -0.77 16.71 9.59
CA VAL A 17 -0.12 16.54 10.90
C VAL A 17 0.93 15.41 10.89
N PRO A 18 0.67 14.20 10.37
CA PRO A 18 1.70 13.16 10.29
C PRO A 18 2.89 13.55 9.40
N VAL A 19 2.63 14.27 8.29
CA VAL A 19 3.70 14.72 7.38
C VAL A 19 4.59 15.74 8.08
N LEU A 20 4.00 16.71 8.79
CA LEU A 20 4.73 17.72 9.57
C LEU A 20 5.52 17.08 10.71
N PHE A 21 4.96 16.07 11.38
CA PHE A 21 5.65 15.30 12.42
C PHE A 21 6.90 14.60 11.86
N ILE A 22 6.77 13.85 10.77
CA ILE A 22 7.92 13.18 10.14
C ILE A 22 8.94 14.21 9.65
N THR A 23 8.49 15.33 9.07
CA THR A 23 9.36 16.42 8.62
C THR A 23 10.16 17.00 9.78
N PHE A 24 9.52 17.24 10.93
CA PHE A 24 10.20 17.70 12.14
C PHE A 24 11.26 16.70 12.60
N VAL A 25 10.93 15.41 12.69
CA VAL A 25 11.89 14.36 13.09
C VAL A 25 13.07 14.28 12.12
N VAL A 26 12.83 14.38 10.82
CA VAL A 26 13.87 14.35 9.80
C VAL A 26 14.79 15.58 9.88
N VAL A 27 14.23 16.78 10.01
CA VAL A 27 15.00 18.03 10.18
C VAL A 27 15.83 17.99 11.47
N TRP A 28 15.23 17.53 12.58
CA TRP A 28 15.97 17.32 13.83
C TRP A 28 17.09 16.31 13.66
N SER A 29 16.85 15.19 12.97
CA SER A 29 17.87 14.16 12.75
C SER A 29 19.04 14.67 11.91
N TYR A 30 18.78 15.57 10.93
CA TYR A 30 19.84 16.25 10.18
C TYR A 30 20.70 17.12 11.09
N TYR A 31 20.07 17.98 11.92
CA TYR A 31 20.79 18.81 12.87
C TYR A 31 21.62 17.96 13.85
N ALA A 32 21.00 16.94 14.46
CA ALA A 32 21.65 16.07 15.44
C ALA A 32 22.82 15.27 14.82
N TYR A 33 22.69 14.80 13.59
CA TYR A 33 23.77 14.06 12.93
C TYR A 33 24.90 14.97 12.44
N VAL A 34 24.56 16.08 11.78
CA VAL A 34 25.55 16.96 11.15
C VAL A 34 26.25 17.83 12.18
N VAL A 35 25.49 18.48 13.06
CA VAL A 35 26.04 19.45 14.03
C VAL A 35 26.53 18.74 15.29
N GLU A 36 25.65 18.04 15.99
CA GLU A 36 25.97 17.49 17.32
C GLU A 36 26.94 16.30 17.22
N LEU A 37 26.69 15.36 16.31
CA LEU A 37 27.59 14.23 16.09
C LEU A 37 28.81 14.64 15.25
N CYS A 38 28.67 14.98 13.98
CA CYS A 38 29.84 15.14 13.10
C CYS A 38 30.72 16.34 13.48
N VAL A 39 30.15 17.52 13.79
CA VAL A 39 30.93 18.74 14.09
C VAL A 39 31.38 18.77 15.55
N PHE A 40 30.49 18.60 16.53
CA PHE A 40 30.90 18.74 17.93
C PHE A 40 31.56 17.48 18.51
N THR A 41 31.13 16.30 18.09
CA THR A 41 31.66 15.04 18.66
C THR A 41 32.83 14.48 17.87
N ILE A 42 32.67 14.22 16.56
CA ILE A 42 33.69 13.52 15.75
C ILE A 42 34.84 14.45 15.40
N PHE A 43 34.53 15.63 14.85
CA PHE A 43 35.54 16.63 14.53
C PHE A 43 36.23 17.17 15.80
N GLY A 44 35.47 17.32 16.90
CA GLY A 44 36.04 17.66 18.21
C GLY A 44 37.02 16.61 18.78
N ASN A 45 36.97 15.37 18.29
CA ASN A 45 37.93 14.30 18.63
C ASN A 45 39.10 14.21 17.63
N GLU A 46 39.29 15.24 16.79
CA GLU A 46 40.33 15.34 15.74
C GLU A 46 40.23 14.23 14.66
N GLU A 47 39.06 13.60 14.49
CA GLU A 47 38.82 12.51 13.54
C GLU A 47 38.39 13.02 12.13
N ASN A 48 39.11 14.00 11.57
CA ASN A 48 38.69 14.74 10.36
C ASN A 48 38.34 13.86 9.16
N GLY A 49 39.13 12.81 8.88
CA GLY A 49 38.86 11.90 7.77
C GLY A 49 37.53 11.17 7.92
N LYS A 50 37.20 10.74 9.14
CA LYS A 50 35.94 10.06 9.46
C LYS A 50 34.76 11.03 9.36
N THR A 51 34.93 12.25 9.87
CA THR A 51 33.92 13.32 9.74
C THR A 51 33.52 13.55 8.30
N VAL A 52 34.49 13.71 7.38
CA VAL A 52 34.20 13.95 5.96
C VAL A 52 33.47 12.76 5.33
N VAL A 53 33.94 11.53 5.57
CA VAL A 53 33.30 10.32 5.04
C VAL A 53 31.85 10.20 5.53
N TYR A 54 31.62 10.43 6.83
CA TYR A 54 30.30 10.34 7.43
C TYR A 54 29.36 11.43 6.89
N LEU A 55 29.84 12.66 6.74
CA LEU A 55 29.04 13.75 6.18
C LEU A 55 28.66 13.48 4.71
N VAL A 56 29.61 13.05 3.87
CA VAL A 56 29.34 12.77 2.44
C VAL A 56 28.31 11.64 2.31
N ALA A 57 28.50 10.53 3.02
CA ALA A 57 27.58 9.40 2.98
C ALA A 57 26.21 9.79 3.56
N PHE A 58 26.16 10.54 4.66
CA PHE A 58 24.92 11.02 5.27
C PHE A 58 24.10 11.84 4.27
N HIS A 59 24.71 12.80 3.58
CA HIS A 59 24.00 13.64 2.61
C HIS A 59 23.47 12.82 1.43
N LEU A 60 24.18 11.79 0.97
CA LEU A 60 23.68 10.89 -0.08
C LEU A 60 22.38 10.19 0.37
N PHE A 61 22.37 9.58 1.56
CA PHE A 61 21.17 8.91 2.08
C PHE A 61 20.05 9.89 2.38
N PHE A 62 20.37 11.05 2.96
CA PHE A 62 19.41 12.10 3.29
C PHE A 62 18.72 12.64 2.04
N VAL A 63 19.47 12.99 0.98
CA VAL A 63 18.91 13.49 -0.28
C VAL A 63 17.99 12.45 -0.93
N MET A 64 18.41 11.18 -1.02
CA MET A 64 17.58 10.13 -1.61
C MET A 64 16.33 9.84 -0.79
N PHE A 65 16.42 9.88 0.55
CA PHE A 65 15.30 9.76 1.46
C PHE A 65 14.29 10.90 1.26
N VAL A 66 14.74 12.16 1.34
CA VAL A 66 13.87 13.34 1.20
C VAL A 66 13.25 13.40 -0.20
N TRP A 67 14.01 13.10 -1.25
CA TRP A 67 13.50 13.07 -2.62
C TRP A 67 12.40 12.02 -2.79
N SER A 68 12.62 10.80 -2.29
CA SER A 68 11.62 9.72 -2.36
C SER A 68 10.36 10.05 -1.54
N TYR A 69 10.53 10.62 -0.35
CA TYR A 69 9.43 11.03 0.51
C TYR A 69 8.59 12.14 -0.14
N TRP A 70 9.26 13.16 -0.68
CA TRP A 70 8.62 14.26 -1.43
C TRP A 70 7.81 13.74 -2.61
N MET A 71 8.40 12.88 -3.44
CA MET A 71 7.71 12.29 -4.60
C MET A 71 6.51 11.45 -4.17
N THR A 72 6.57 10.76 -3.04
CA THR A 72 5.44 9.96 -2.52
C THR A 72 4.28 10.84 -2.05
N ILE A 73 4.58 11.97 -1.38
CA ILE A 73 3.58 12.95 -0.91
C ILE A 73 2.93 13.66 -2.08
N PHE A 74 3.72 14.26 -2.98
CA PHE A 74 3.23 15.25 -3.94
C PHE A 74 2.90 14.67 -5.32
N THR A 75 3.19 13.39 -5.59
CA THR A 75 2.67 12.73 -6.80
C THR A 75 1.19 12.44 -6.60
N SER A 76 0.34 13.19 -7.30
CA SER A 76 -1.11 12.95 -7.30
C SER A 76 -1.44 11.51 -7.72
N PRO A 77 -2.36 10.84 -7.02
CA PRO A 77 -2.78 9.50 -7.38
C PRO A 77 -3.54 9.54 -8.72
N ALA A 78 -3.24 8.60 -9.62
CA ALA A 78 -3.91 8.53 -10.91
C ALA A 78 -5.38 8.09 -10.75
N SER A 79 -6.27 8.75 -11.48
CA SER A 79 -7.71 8.47 -11.55
C SER A 79 -8.06 7.77 -12.86
N PRO A 80 -9.18 7.00 -12.93
CA PRO A 80 -9.66 6.41 -14.18
C PRO A 80 -9.80 7.42 -15.32
N SER A 81 -9.50 6.97 -16.54
CA SER A 81 -9.74 7.72 -17.77
C SER A 81 -11.23 7.96 -18.01
N LYS A 82 -11.56 8.98 -18.83
CA LYS A 82 -12.95 9.40 -19.10
C LYS A 82 -13.83 8.29 -19.67
N GLU A 83 -13.26 7.31 -20.36
CA GLU A 83 -13.99 6.16 -20.93
C GLU A 83 -14.66 5.27 -19.86
N PHE A 84 -14.14 5.26 -18.63
CA PHE A 84 -14.72 4.50 -17.51
C PHE A 84 -15.89 5.22 -16.84
N TYR A 85 -16.07 6.52 -17.09
CA TYR A 85 -17.20 7.28 -16.58
C TYR A 85 -18.44 6.96 -17.41
N LEU A 86 -19.58 6.81 -16.74
CA LEU A 86 -20.85 6.66 -17.45
C LEU A 86 -21.13 7.96 -18.24
N SER A 87 -21.54 7.81 -19.50
CA SER A 87 -22.05 8.94 -20.25
C SER A 87 -23.30 9.50 -19.57
N ASN A 88 -23.65 10.76 -19.84
CA ASN A 88 -24.83 11.39 -19.22
C ASN A 88 -26.11 10.57 -19.48
N SER A 89 -26.26 9.97 -20.66
CA SER A 89 -27.42 9.14 -21.00
C SER A 89 -27.43 7.81 -20.24
N GLU A 90 -26.28 7.17 -20.04
CA GLU A 90 -26.17 5.95 -19.24
C GLU A 90 -26.41 6.23 -17.76
N LYS A 91 -25.91 7.36 -17.26
CA LYS A 91 -26.15 7.83 -15.89
C LYS A 91 -27.63 8.05 -15.62
N GLU A 92 -28.32 8.80 -16.49
CA GLU A 92 -29.76 9.01 -16.35
C GLU A 92 -30.54 7.69 -16.38
N ARG A 93 -30.18 6.76 -17.27
CA ARG A 93 -30.80 5.44 -17.34
C ARG A 93 -30.57 4.62 -16.08
N TYR A 94 -29.36 4.67 -15.53
CA TYR A 94 -29.01 3.98 -14.29
C TYR A 94 -29.80 4.55 -13.10
N GLU A 95 -29.88 5.87 -12.97
CA GLU A 95 -30.59 6.55 -11.87
C GLU A 95 -32.11 6.39 -11.94
N LYS A 96 -32.70 6.29 -13.15
CA LYS A 96 -34.14 6.06 -13.34
C LYS A 96 -34.58 4.62 -13.08
N GLU A 97 -33.64 3.67 -13.09
CA GLU A 97 -33.96 2.24 -12.95
C GLU A 97 -33.96 1.83 -11.47
N PHE A 98 -35.06 1.23 -11.01
CA PHE A 98 -35.22 0.80 -9.62
C PHE A 98 -34.77 -0.66 -9.41
N SER A 99 -34.79 -1.49 -10.46
CA SER A 99 -34.35 -2.88 -10.36
C SER A 99 -32.82 -2.99 -10.39
N GLN A 100 -32.23 -3.58 -9.34
CA GLN A 100 -30.79 -3.83 -9.28
C GLN A 100 -30.30 -4.72 -10.43
N GLU A 101 -31.12 -5.65 -10.91
CA GLU A 101 -30.77 -6.53 -12.03
C GLU A 101 -30.60 -5.74 -13.32
N ARG A 102 -31.53 -4.83 -13.60
CA ARG A 102 -31.49 -3.95 -14.78
C ARG A 102 -30.39 -2.90 -14.66
N GLN A 103 -30.15 -2.35 -13.47
CA GLN A 103 -28.98 -1.51 -13.21
C GLN A 103 -27.68 -2.25 -13.57
N GLN A 104 -27.54 -3.51 -13.15
CA GLN A 104 -26.38 -4.34 -13.52
C GLN A 104 -26.32 -4.64 -15.01
N GLU A 105 -27.44 -4.80 -15.71
CA GLU A 105 -27.44 -4.97 -17.17
C GLU A 105 -26.90 -3.73 -17.89
N ILE A 106 -27.30 -2.52 -17.45
CA ILE A 106 -26.78 -1.24 -17.97
C ILE A 106 -25.26 -1.19 -17.78
N LEU A 107 -24.80 -1.45 -16.55
CA LEU A 107 -23.36 -1.45 -16.23
C LEU A 107 -22.60 -2.52 -17.03
N ARG A 108 -23.15 -3.72 -17.20
CA ARG A 108 -22.53 -4.80 -17.99
C ARG A 108 -22.41 -4.40 -19.46
N ARG A 109 -23.40 -3.71 -20.02
CA ARG A 109 -23.36 -3.26 -21.42
C ARG A 109 -22.22 -2.26 -21.64
N ALA A 110 -22.08 -1.29 -20.75
CA ALA A 110 -20.98 -0.33 -20.80
C ALA A 110 -19.62 -1.00 -20.57
N ALA A 111 -19.52 -1.91 -19.58
CA ALA A 111 -18.28 -2.61 -19.24
C ALA A 111 -17.73 -3.50 -20.37
N ARG A 112 -18.57 -4.04 -21.26
CA ARG A 112 -18.11 -4.87 -22.40
C ARG A 112 -17.20 -4.13 -23.37
N ALA A 113 -17.27 -2.80 -23.42
CA ALA A 113 -16.42 -1.96 -24.26
C ALA A 113 -15.10 -1.56 -23.56
N LEU A 114 -14.90 -1.97 -22.30
CA LEU A 114 -13.77 -1.58 -21.46
C LEU A 114 -12.85 -2.78 -21.20
N PRO A 115 -11.53 -2.57 -21.00
CA PRO A 115 -10.57 -3.64 -20.72
C PRO A 115 -10.66 -4.13 -19.26
N ILE A 116 -11.81 -4.68 -18.87
CA ILE A 116 -12.12 -5.14 -17.51
C ILE A 116 -12.25 -6.66 -17.48
N TYR A 117 -11.45 -7.30 -16.65
CA TYR A 117 -11.42 -8.76 -16.48
C TYR A 117 -11.86 -9.21 -15.08
N THR A 118 -12.07 -8.27 -14.14
CA THR A 118 -12.49 -8.56 -12.76
C THR A 118 -13.90 -8.09 -12.45
N THR A 119 -14.55 -8.81 -11.53
CA THR A 119 -15.88 -8.51 -11.01
C THR A 119 -15.85 -8.39 -9.48
N SER A 120 -16.98 -8.04 -8.88
CA SER A 120 -17.16 -8.15 -7.43
C SER A 120 -17.23 -9.62 -6.99
N ALA A 121 -17.20 -9.87 -5.69
CA ALA A 121 -17.38 -11.22 -5.13
C ALA A 121 -18.74 -11.84 -5.52
N SER A 122 -19.78 -11.03 -5.74
CA SER A 122 -21.11 -11.45 -6.20
C SER A 122 -21.24 -11.48 -7.73
N LYS A 123 -20.11 -11.43 -8.47
CA LYS A 123 -20.07 -11.42 -9.95
C LYS A 123 -20.84 -10.23 -10.58
N THR A 124 -20.93 -9.12 -9.87
CA THR A 124 -21.47 -7.85 -10.38
C THR A 124 -20.36 -6.97 -10.95
N ILE A 125 -20.72 -6.02 -11.82
CA ILE A 125 -19.76 -5.04 -12.33
C ILE A 125 -19.30 -4.15 -11.17
N ARG A 126 -17.98 -3.95 -11.07
CA ARG A 126 -17.37 -3.11 -10.05
C ARG A 126 -17.68 -1.64 -10.34
N TYR A 127 -18.72 -1.11 -9.73
CA TYR A 127 -19.15 0.28 -9.93
C TYR A 127 -18.81 1.18 -8.73
N CYS A 128 -18.59 2.46 -8.97
CA CYS A 128 -18.45 3.49 -7.93
C CYS A 128 -19.59 4.49 -8.03
N GLU A 129 -20.53 4.45 -7.09
CA GLU A 129 -21.67 5.38 -7.04
C GLU A 129 -21.23 6.82 -6.78
N LYS A 130 -20.23 7.04 -5.93
CA LYS A 130 -19.74 8.41 -5.62
C LYS A 130 -19.10 9.09 -6.84
N CYS A 131 -18.31 8.34 -7.60
CA CYS A 131 -17.59 8.86 -8.77
C CYS A 131 -18.37 8.69 -10.08
N GLN A 132 -19.47 7.95 -10.08
CA GLN A 132 -20.31 7.62 -11.26
C GLN A 132 -19.49 7.01 -12.41
N LEU A 133 -18.65 6.03 -12.06
CA LEU A 133 -17.76 5.34 -13.01
C LEU A 133 -17.70 3.84 -12.74
N ILE A 134 -17.45 3.08 -13.81
CA ILE A 134 -17.10 1.66 -13.74
C ILE A 134 -15.63 1.58 -13.34
N LYS A 135 -15.32 0.92 -12.23
CA LYS A 135 -13.96 0.83 -11.70
C LYS A 135 -13.11 -0.02 -12.65
N PRO A 136 -11.98 0.51 -13.18
CA PRO A 136 -10.99 -0.31 -13.82
C PRO A 136 -10.51 -1.45 -12.92
N ASP A 137 -9.90 -2.46 -13.51
CA ASP A 137 -9.29 -3.55 -12.73
C ASP A 137 -8.29 -2.97 -11.73
N ARG A 138 -8.28 -3.53 -10.51
CA ARG A 138 -7.40 -3.09 -9.40
C ARG A 138 -7.63 -1.66 -8.89
N ALA A 139 -8.59 -0.91 -9.44
CA ALA A 139 -8.96 0.41 -8.94
C ALA A 139 -9.95 0.32 -7.78
N HIS A 140 -9.76 1.16 -6.76
CA HIS A 140 -10.63 1.25 -5.59
C HIS A 140 -10.90 2.72 -5.22
N HIS A 141 -12.09 2.99 -4.68
CA HIS A 141 -12.43 4.33 -4.19
C HIS A 141 -11.85 4.52 -2.78
N CYS A 142 -11.07 5.59 -2.59
CA CYS A 142 -10.61 5.99 -1.28
C CYS A 142 -11.48 7.15 -0.78
N SER A 143 -12.14 6.96 0.37
CA SER A 143 -12.97 7.98 1.00
C SER A 143 -12.16 9.20 1.49
N ALA A 144 -10.91 9.00 1.90
CA ALA A 144 -10.03 10.10 2.33
C ALA A 144 -9.56 10.95 1.15
N CYS A 145 -9.22 10.32 0.02
CA CYS A 145 -8.87 11.01 -1.23
C CYS A 145 -10.11 11.50 -2.02
N ASP A 146 -11.32 11.05 -1.65
CA ASP A 146 -12.61 11.31 -2.31
C ASP A 146 -12.60 11.03 -3.83
N SER A 147 -11.86 9.99 -4.24
CA SER A 147 -11.66 9.61 -5.64
C SER A 147 -11.38 8.11 -5.80
N CYS A 148 -11.61 7.59 -7.01
CA CYS A 148 -11.12 6.28 -7.42
C CYS A 148 -9.64 6.34 -7.77
N ILE A 149 -8.84 5.50 -7.13
CA ILE A 149 -7.39 5.43 -7.31
C ILE A 149 -7.05 4.20 -8.13
N LEU A 150 -6.29 4.38 -9.22
CA LEU A 150 -5.78 3.29 -10.06
C LEU A 150 -4.77 2.44 -9.30
N LYS A 151 -4.88 1.12 -9.40
CA LYS A 151 -4.07 0.12 -8.66
C LYS A 151 -3.88 0.52 -7.19
N MET A 152 -4.97 0.84 -6.50
CA MET A 152 -4.91 1.32 -5.11
C MET A 152 -4.27 0.26 -4.22
N ASP A 153 -3.25 0.66 -3.47
CA ASP A 153 -2.62 -0.17 -2.46
C ASP A 153 -3.20 0.12 -1.07
N HIS A 154 -3.04 1.35 -0.60
CA HIS A 154 -3.63 1.83 0.65
C HIS A 154 -3.63 3.37 0.68
N HIS A 155 -4.38 3.95 1.60
CA HIS A 155 -4.22 5.37 1.96
C HIS A 155 -3.22 5.47 3.10
N CYS A 156 -2.14 6.24 2.91
CA CYS A 156 -1.05 6.33 3.88
C CYS A 156 -1.09 7.69 4.59
N PRO A 157 -1.45 7.74 5.89
CA PRO A 157 -1.50 8.99 6.65
C PRO A 157 -0.14 9.69 6.72
N TRP A 158 0.96 8.92 6.78
CA TRP A 158 2.33 9.43 6.89
C TRP A 158 2.81 10.25 5.68
N VAL A 159 2.12 10.15 4.55
CA VAL A 159 2.42 10.93 3.34
C VAL A 159 1.23 11.81 2.92
N ASN A 160 0.16 11.84 3.71
CA ASN A 160 -1.11 12.52 3.41
C ASN A 160 -1.61 12.27 1.96
N ASN A 161 -1.43 11.04 1.47
CA ASN A 161 -1.74 10.70 0.09
C ASN A 161 -2.09 9.21 -0.07
N CYS A 162 -2.82 8.88 -1.13
CA CYS A 162 -3.08 7.51 -1.54
C CYS A 162 -1.86 6.91 -2.23
N VAL A 163 -1.44 5.71 -1.81
CA VAL A 163 -0.44 4.91 -2.53
C VAL A 163 -1.18 4.06 -3.57
N GLY A 164 -0.88 4.31 -4.85
CA GLY A 164 -1.50 3.64 -5.99
C GLY A 164 -0.57 3.59 -7.19
N PHE A 165 -1.11 3.45 -8.40
CA PHE A 165 -0.33 3.24 -9.62
C PHE A 165 0.79 4.27 -9.85
N SER A 166 0.49 5.57 -9.69
CA SER A 166 1.40 6.66 -10.02
C SER A 166 2.57 6.83 -9.05
N ASN A 167 2.42 6.41 -7.79
CA ASN A 167 3.42 6.65 -6.74
C ASN A 167 3.87 5.39 -5.99
N TYR A 168 3.42 4.19 -6.36
CA TYR A 168 3.83 2.95 -5.67
C TYR A 168 5.35 2.74 -5.71
N LYS A 169 6.00 2.99 -6.85
CA LYS A 169 7.46 2.94 -6.96
C LYS A 169 8.13 3.93 -6.00
N PHE A 170 7.61 5.16 -5.91
CA PHE A 170 8.15 6.20 -5.02
C PHE A 170 8.00 5.79 -3.55
N PHE A 171 6.85 5.21 -3.19
CA PHE A 171 6.63 4.66 -1.86
C PHE A 171 7.64 3.54 -1.53
N LEU A 172 7.89 2.60 -2.46
CA LEU A 172 8.90 1.55 -2.25
C LEU A 172 10.32 2.11 -2.08
N LEU A 173 10.69 3.12 -2.88
CA LEU A 173 11.97 3.82 -2.73
C LEU A 173 12.04 4.61 -1.43
N PHE A 174 10.94 5.24 -1.01
CA PHE A 174 10.84 5.90 0.29
C PHE A 174 11.11 4.91 1.42
N LEU A 175 10.49 3.73 1.40
CA LEU A 175 10.77 2.69 2.41
C LEU A 175 12.22 2.20 2.35
N LEU A 176 12.77 1.95 1.15
CA LEU A 176 14.17 1.53 0.97
C LEU A 176 15.15 2.57 1.54
N TYR A 177 15.00 3.83 1.14
CA TYR A 177 15.90 4.90 1.59
C TYR A 177 15.67 5.28 3.05
N SER A 178 14.46 5.05 3.61
CA SER A 178 14.23 5.12 5.06
C SER A 178 15.05 4.08 5.80
N LEU A 179 15.09 2.84 5.31
CA LEU A 179 15.91 1.78 5.90
C LEU A 179 17.39 2.07 5.80
N LEU A 180 17.87 2.47 4.62
CA LEU A 180 19.28 2.79 4.42
C LEU A 180 19.71 3.99 5.26
N TYR A 181 18.87 5.03 5.36
CA TYR A 181 19.09 6.19 6.21
C TYR A 181 19.17 5.79 7.70
N CYS A 182 18.17 5.07 8.20
CA CYS A 182 18.13 4.65 9.60
C CYS A 182 19.26 3.67 9.95
N LEU A 183 19.59 2.74 9.05
CA LEU A 183 20.69 1.79 9.25
C LEU A 183 22.04 2.50 9.29
N PHE A 184 22.28 3.40 8.33
CA PHE A 184 23.51 4.18 8.29
C PHE A 184 23.66 4.99 9.58
N VAL A 185 22.61 5.71 9.97
CA VAL A 185 22.57 6.49 11.21
C VAL A 185 22.83 5.60 12.43
N ALA A 186 22.10 4.51 12.62
CA ALA A 186 22.28 3.63 13.77
C ALA A 186 23.69 3.01 13.82
N ALA A 187 24.23 2.58 12.67
CA ALA A 187 25.55 1.96 12.58
C ALA A 187 26.68 2.94 12.90
N THR A 188 26.63 4.16 12.36
CA THR A 188 27.68 5.17 12.60
C THR A 188 27.60 5.76 14.01
N VAL A 189 26.39 5.85 14.57
CA VAL A 189 26.15 6.40 15.91
C VAL A 189 26.45 5.38 17.00
N LEU A 190 26.37 4.08 16.75
CA LEU A 190 26.58 3.02 17.74
C LEU A 190 27.88 3.19 18.55
N GLU A 191 28.98 3.53 17.89
CA GLU A 191 30.27 3.77 18.56
C GLU A 191 30.17 4.93 19.57
N TYR A 192 29.59 6.06 19.14
CA TYR A 192 29.47 7.25 19.98
C TYR A 192 28.37 7.09 21.05
N PHE A 193 27.32 6.33 20.74
CA PHE A 193 26.30 5.91 21.70
C PHE A 193 26.95 5.15 22.87
N ILE A 194 27.84 4.21 22.58
CA ILE A 194 28.60 3.49 23.62
C ILE A 194 29.47 4.48 24.43
N LYS A 195 30.23 5.36 23.76
CA LYS A 195 31.08 6.37 24.42
C LYS A 195 30.33 7.31 25.37
N PHE A 196 29.09 7.71 25.04
CA PHE A 196 28.26 8.54 25.94
C PHE A 196 27.70 7.74 27.13
N TRP A 197 27.49 6.43 26.99
CA TRP A 197 27.07 5.55 28.07
C TRP A 197 28.22 5.13 29.00
N THR A 198 29.45 5.00 28.47
CA THR A 198 30.67 4.70 29.22
C THR A 198 31.35 5.96 29.80
N ASN A 199 30.74 7.14 29.61
CA ASN A 199 31.24 8.43 30.08
C ASN A 199 32.60 8.87 29.47
N GLU A 200 33.01 8.30 28.33
CA GLU A 200 34.16 8.80 27.54
C GLU A 200 33.86 10.14 26.88
N LEU A 201 32.59 10.36 26.50
CA LEU A 201 32.07 11.63 26.00
C LEU A 201 31.07 12.20 27.00
N THR A 202 31.22 13.48 27.35
CA THR A 202 30.45 14.10 28.43
C THR A 202 29.72 15.38 28.02
N ASP A 203 29.73 15.76 26.73
CA ASP A 203 28.98 16.93 26.28
C ASP A 203 27.47 16.74 26.47
N THR A 204 26.84 17.65 27.22
CA THR A 204 25.44 17.52 27.64
C THR A 204 24.46 17.59 26.47
N ARG A 205 24.72 18.47 25.50
CA ARG A 205 23.83 18.70 24.35
C ARG A 205 23.93 17.55 23.35
N ALA A 206 25.16 17.20 22.98
CA ALA A 206 25.44 16.07 22.11
C ALA A 206 24.93 14.76 22.70
N LYS A 207 25.07 14.55 24.02
CA LYS A 207 24.53 13.36 24.69
C LYS A 207 23.04 13.18 24.44
N PHE A 208 22.24 14.24 24.62
CA PHE A 208 20.80 14.18 24.35
C PHE A 208 20.53 13.80 22.89
N HIS A 209 21.14 14.51 21.96
CA HIS A 209 20.89 14.32 20.53
C HIS A 209 21.36 12.94 20.03
N VAL A 210 22.56 12.49 20.39
CA VAL A 210 23.17 11.23 19.94
C VAL A 210 22.41 10.02 20.49
N LEU A 211 22.02 10.02 21.76
CA LEU A 211 21.22 8.93 22.35
C LEU A 211 19.84 8.83 21.68
N PHE A 212 19.12 9.95 21.55
CA PHE A 212 17.81 9.95 20.89
C PHE A 212 17.92 9.52 19.43
N LEU A 213 18.96 9.96 18.73
CA LEU A 213 19.15 9.66 17.33
C LEU A 213 19.44 8.16 17.10
N PHE A 214 20.15 7.49 18.00
CA PHE A 214 20.28 6.03 18.00
C PHE A 214 18.91 5.34 18.23
N PHE A 215 18.17 5.71 19.29
CA PHE A 215 16.89 5.08 19.60
C PHE A 215 15.85 5.27 18.49
N VAL A 216 15.72 6.50 17.97
CA VAL A 216 14.78 6.83 16.90
C VAL A 216 15.14 6.08 15.62
N SER A 217 16.41 6.10 15.19
CA SER A 217 16.84 5.39 13.99
C SER A 217 16.64 3.88 14.10
N ALA A 218 17.00 3.25 15.22
CA ALA A 218 16.79 1.82 15.45
C ALA A 218 15.30 1.44 15.45
N MET A 219 14.45 2.23 16.12
CA MET A 219 13.00 1.99 16.18
C MET A 219 12.34 2.09 14.80
N PHE A 220 12.67 3.14 14.02
CA PHE A 220 12.17 3.29 12.66
C PHE A 220 12.70 2.18 11.75
N PHE A 221 13.97 1.79 11.89
CA PHE A 221 14.55 0.70 11.11
C PHE A 221 13.77 -0.61 11.28
N ILE A 222 13.55 -1.05 12.52
CA ILE A 222 12.81 -2.29 12.81
C ILE A 222 11.38 -2.21 12.26
N SER A 223 10.69 -1.10 12.51
CA SER A 223 9.30 -0.90 12.07
C SER A 223 9.18 -0.94 10.54
N VAL A 224 10.01 -0.16 9.84
CA VAL A 224 9.98 -0.05 8.38
C VAL A 224 10.48 -1.34 7.71
N LEU A 225 11.37 -2.10 8.35
CA LEU A 225 11.92 -3.34 7.77
C LEU A 225 10.83 -4.39 7.56
N SER A 226 9.90 -4.49 8.52
CA SER A 226 8.74 -5.38 8.41
C SER A 226 7.84 -4.98 7.23
N LEU A 227 7.54 -3.68 7.09
CA LEU A 227 6.71 -3.15 6.01
C LEU A 227 7.37 -3.30 4.64
N PHE A 228 8.66 -2.97 4.53
CA PHE A 228 9.41 -3.11 3.29
C PHE A 228 9.45 -4.57 2.82
N SER A 229 9.75 -5.50 3.74
CA SER A 229 9.77 -6.94 3.44
C SER A 229 8.42 -7.45 2.94
N TYR A 230 7.33 -7.01 3.57
CA TYR A 230 5.97 -7.31 3.13
C TYR A 230 5.70 -6.79 1.71
N HIS A 231 6.07 -5.55 1.41
CA HIS A 231 5.90 -4.98 0.08
C HIS A 231 6.80 -5.63 -0.98
N CYS A 232 8.01 -6.09 -0.64
CA CYS A 232 8.83 -6.89 -1.55
C CYS A 232 8.12 -8.18 -1.99
N TRP A 233 7.45 -8.86 -1.04
CA TRP A 233 6.62 -10.03 -1.36
C TRP A 233 5.42 -9.67 -2.24
N LEU A 234 4.72 -8.58 -1.94
CA LEU A 234 3.59 -8.09 -2.74
C LEU A 234 4.01 -7.78 -4.19
N VAL A 235 5.12 -7.07 -4.40
CA VAL A 235 5.67 -6.78 -5.73
C VAL A 235 6.01 -8.08 -6.45
N GLY A 236 6.70 -9.02 -5.78
CA GLY A 236 7.03 -10.32 -6.36
C GLY A 236 5.82 -11.15 -6.79
N LYS A 237 4.67 -11.00 -6.12
CA LYS A 237 3.39 -11.65 -6.46
C LYS A 237 2.46 -10.81 -7.36
N ASN A 238 2.84 -9.57 -7.67
CA ASN A 238 2.00 -8.55 -8.34
C ASN A 238 0.63 -8.37 -7.67
N ARG A 239 0.62 -8.27 -6.35
CA ARG A 239 -0.57 -7.97 -5.55
C ARG A 239 -0.45 -6.59 -4.94
N THR A 240 -1.57 -5.88 -4.81
CA THR A 240 -1.67 -4.75 -3.89
C THR A 240 -1.98 -5.25 -2.48
N THR A 241 -1.85 -4.39 -1.48
CA THR A 241 -2.28 -4.70 -0.10
C THR A 241 -3.76 -5.09 -0.06
N ILE A 242 -4.65 -4.44 -0.81
CA ILE A 242 -6.08 -4.83 -0.85
C ILE A 242 -6.24 -6.24 -1.42
N GLU A 243 -5.51 -6.57 -2.49
CA GLU A 243 -5.58 -7.86 -3.16
C GLU A 243 -4.98 -9.01 -2.35
N SER A 244 -4.06 -8.73 -1.42
CA SER A 244 -3.53 -9.74 -0.50
C SER A 244 -4.54 -10.14 0.58
N PHE A 245 -5.42 -9.23 1.00
CA PHE A 245 -6.53 -9.53 1.91
C PHE A 245 -7.75 -10.10 1.18
N ARG A 246 -8.02 -9.64 -0.05
CA ARG A 246 -9.15 -10.10 -0.86
C ARG A 246 -8.73 -10.32 -2.30
N ALA A 247 -8.58 -11.59 -2.67
CA ALA A 247 -8.23 -11.96 -4.04
C ALA A 247 -9.26 -11.41 -5.06
N PRO A 248 -8.81 -10.81 -6.17
CA PRO A 248 -9.71 -10.36 -7.23
C PRO A 248 -10.46 -11.55 -7.85
N THR A 249 -11.73 -11.34 -8.18
CA THR A 249 -12.59 -12.34 -8.82
C THR A 249 -12.59 -12.14 -10.33
N PHE A 250 -12.02 -13.09 -11.07
CA PHE A 250 -12.04 -13.13 -12.53
C PHE A 250 -13.26 -13.91 -13.04
N SER A 251 -13.41 -14.01 -14.35
CA SER A 251 -14.47 -14.82 -14.99
C SER A 251 -14.47 -16.28 -14.51
N TYR A 252 -13.29 -16.84 -14.22
CA TYR A 252 -13.08 -18.20 -13.73
C TYR A 252 -13.09 -18.33 -12.20
N GLY A 253 -13.39 -17.24 -11.47
CA GLY A 253 -13.44 -17.22 -10.01
C GLY A 253 -12.28 -16.44 -9.36
N PRO A 254 -12.18 -16.48 -8.01
CA PRO A 254 -11.14 -15.78 -7.26
C PRO A 254 -9.73 -16.33 -7.56
N ASP A 255 -8.79 -15.47 -7.94
CA ASP A 255 -7.39 -15.85 -8.13
C ASP A 255 -6.45 -14.76 -7.63
N GLY A 256 -5.77 -15.01 -6.51
CA GLY A 256 -4.77 -14.10 -5.96
C GLY A 256 -3.55 -13.92 -6.88
N ASN A 257 -3.31 -14.82 -7.83
CA ASN A 257 -2.22 -14.74 -8.80
C ASN A 257 -2.70 -14.31 -10.19
N GLY A 258 -3.94 -13.85 -10.36
CA GLY A 258 -4.50 -13.56 -11.68
C GLY A 258 -3.79 -12.44 -12.45
N PHE A 259 -3.07 -11.54 -11.76
CA PHE A 259 -2.18 -10.52 -12.37
C PHE A 259 -0.70 -10.88 -12.35
N SER A 260 -0.33 -12.07 -11.86
CA SER A 260 1.07 -12.47 -11.74
C SER A 260 1.62 -12.95 -13.09
N LEU A 261 2.76 -12.40 -13.50
CA LEU A 261 3.45 -12.66 -14.76
C LEU A 261 4.79 -13.38 -14.55
N GLY A 262 5.06 -13.83 -13.32
CA GLY A 262 6.36 -14.30 -12.85
C GLY A 262 7.19 -13.19 -12.19
N CYS A 263 7.99 -13.54 -11.19
CA CYS A 263 8.63 -12.58 -10.27
C CYS A 263 9.36 -11.45 -11.01
N SER A 264 10.25 -11.77 -11.96
CA SER A 264 11.00 -10.75 -12.71
C SER A 264 10.09 -9.78 -13.48
N LYS A 265 9.07 -10.29 -14.18
CA LYS A 265 8.12 -9.45 -14.92
C LYS A 265 7.29 -8.60 -13.97
N ASN A 266 6.92 -9.13 -12.79
CA ASN A 266 6.16 -8.39 -11.79
C ASN A 266 6.94 -7.19 -11.24
N TRP A 267 8.24 -7.35 -10.96
CA TRP A 267 9.09 -6.22 -10.56
C TRP A 267 9.22 -5.17 -11.67
N ARG A 268 9.37 -5.60 -12.93
CA ARG A 268 9.40 -4.70 -14.08
C ARG A 268 8.11 -3.89 -14.26
N GLN A 269 6.94 -4.43 -13.89
CA GLN A 269 5.69 -3.65 -13.91
C GLN A 269 5.75 -2.40 -13.02
N VAL A 270 6.55 -2.40 -11.95
CA VAL A 270 6.68 -1.27 -11.01
C VAL A 270 7.93 -0.43 -11.26
N PHE A 271 9.07 -1.06 -11.58
CA PHE A 271 10.35 -0.37 -11.73
C PHE A 271 10.73 -0.07 -13.19
N GLY A 272 10.02 -0.65 -14.16
CA GLY A 272 10.29 -0.50 -15.57
C GLY A 272 11.45 -1.35 -16.07
N ASP A 273 11.73 -1.23 -17.36
CA ASP A 273 12.78 -2.00 -18.04
C ASP A 273 14.16 -1.32 -17.94
N GLU A 274 14.17 0.00 -17.84
CA GLU A 274 15.39 0.80 -17.74
C GLU A 274 15.96 0.79 -16.32
N LYS A 275 16.92 -0.13 -16.08
CA LYS A 275 17.58 -0.33 -14.76
C LYS A 275 18.15 0.96 -14.14
N LYS A 276 18.61 1.92 -14.96
CA LYS A 276 19.14 3.21 -14.49
C LYS A 276 18.14 4.01 -13.65
N TYR A 277 16.83 3.81 -13.87
CA TYR A 277 15.79 4.49 -13.11
C TYR A 277 15.33 3.71 -11.88
N TRP A 278 15.75 2.46 -11.67
CA TRP A 278 15.20 1.62 -10.61
C TRP A 278 15.37 2.23 -9.22
N LEU A 279 16.52 2.86 -8.97
CA LEU A 279 16.86 3.50 -7.68
C LEU A 279 16.54 5.00 -7.66
N LEU A 280 16.00 5.56 -8.74
CA LEU A 280 15.66 6.98 -8.80
C LEU A 280 14.15 7.18 -8.61
N PRO A 281 13.71 8.15 -7.78
CA PRO A 281 12.31 8.58 -7.66
C PRO A 281 11.75 9.29 -8.92
N ILE A 282 11.91 8.66 -10.08
CA ILE A 282 11.40 9.09 -11.39
C ILE A 282 10.40 8.04 -11.86
N PHE A 283 9.24 8.44 -12.39
CA PHE A 283 8.21 7.48 -12.80
C PHE A 283 8.74 6.57 -13.91
N SER A 284 8.64 5.25 -13.70
CA SER A 284 9.03 4.24 -14.70
C SER A 284 8.19 2.96 -14.62
N SER A 285 7.03 3.01 -13.94
CA SER A 285 6.08 1.90 -13.92
C SER A 285 5.53 1.66 -15.33
N LEU A 286 5.24 0.39 -15.66
CA LEU A 286 4.66 0.03 -16.95
C LEU A 286 3.13 0.07 -16.90
N GLY A 287 2.51 0.25 -18.07
CA GLY A 287 1.05 0.32 -18.21
C GLY A 287 0.47 1.72 -18.02
N ASP A 288 -0.84 1.83 -18.12
CA ASP A 288 -1.62 3.06 -17.96
C ASP A 288 -2.30 3.17 -16.58
N GLY A 289 -2.33 2.07 -15.84
CA GLY A 289 -3.03 1.96 -14.55
C GLY A 289 -4.52 1.62 -14.67
N CYS A 290 -5.11 1.68 -15.87
CA CYS A 290 -6.50 1.33 -16.15
C CYS A 290 -6.64 -0.14 -16.60
N SER A 291 -5.61 -0.69 -17.24
CA SER A 291 -5.57 -2.08 -17.68
C SER A 291 -4.27 -2.75 -17.24
N PHE A 292 -4.34 -4.05 -16.94
CA PHE A 292 -3.20 -4.83 -16.47
C PHE A 292 -3.14 -6.17 -17.19
N PRO A 293 -1.94 -6.64 -17.60
CA PRO A 293 -1.81 -7.98 -18.14
C PRO A 293 -2.25 -9.03 -17.12
N THR A 294 -3.04 -10.00 -17.57
CA THR A 294 -3.52 -11.11 -16.74
C THR A 294 -2.78 -12.40 -17.08
N ARG A 295 -2.76 -13.34 -16.14
CA ARG A 295 -2.06 -14.63 -16.29
C ARG A 295 -2.67 -15.53 -17.38
N LEU A 296 -3.99 -15.48 -17.57
CA LEU A 296 -4.73 -16.45 -18.40
C LEU A 296 -5.37 -15.87 -19.66
N VAL A 297 -5.49 -14.54 -19.80
CA VAL A 297 -6.26 -13.91 -20.92
C VAL A 297 -5.34 -13.32 -22.00
N GLY A 298 -4.04 -13.62 -21.96
CA GLY A 298 -3.05 -13.16 -22.96
C GLY A 298 -2.22 -14.28 -23.61
N MET A 299 -2.55 -15.54 -23.39
CA MET A 299 -1.99 -16.63 -24.19
C MET A 299 -2.82 -16.71 -25.47
N ASP A 300 -2.29 -16.14 -26.55
CA ASP A 300 -2.74 -16.42 -27.90
C ASP A 300 -2.83 -17.95 -28.07
N PRO A 301 -3.97 -18.52 -28.50
CA PRO A 301 -4.12 -19.97 -28.68
C PRO A 301 -3.00 -20.61 -29.53
N GLU A 302 -2.33 -19.82 -30.39
CA GLU A 302 -1.20 -20.28 -31.18
C GLU A 302 0.14 -20.44 -30.42
N GLN A 303 0.32 -19.86 -29.23
CA GLN A 303 1.56 -20.06 -28.44
C GLN A 303 1.49 -21.27 -27.49
N ALA A 304 0.27 -21.70 -27.12
CA ALA A 304 0.07 -22.91 -26.33
C ALA A 304 0.32 -24.20 -27.13
N SER A 305 0.10 -24.18 -28.45
CA SER A 305 0.31 -25.34 -29.32
C SER A 305 1.79 -25.61 -29.62
N VAL A 306 2.63 -24.58 -29.71
CA VAL A 306 4.06 -24.74 -30.03
C VAL A 306 4.87 -25.24 -28.83
N THR A 307 4.44 -24.93 -27.60
CA THR A 307 5.15 -25.38 -26.39
C THR A 307 4.80 -26.84 -26.04
N ASN A 308 3.54 -27.25 -26.25
CA ASN A 308 3.12 -28.64 -25.99
C ASN A 308 3.52 -29.62 -27.09
N GLN A 309 3.70 -29.20 -28.35
CA GLN A 309 4.16 -30.12 -29.39
C GLN A 309 5.67 -30.41 -29.34
N ASN A 310 6.47 -29.49 -28.78
CA ASN A 310 7.92 -29.70 -28.66
C ASN A 310 8.34 -30.50 -27.41
N GLU A 311 7.49 -30.59 -26.38
CA GLU A 311 7.77 -31.43 -25.20
C GLU A 311 7.27 -32.88 -25.36
N TYR A 312 6.21 -33.12 -26.13
CA TYR A 312 5.71 -34.49 -26.37
C TYR A 312 6.54 -35.30 -27.38
N ALA A 313 7.36 -34.65 -28.21
CA ALA A 313 8.20 -35.35 -29.19
C ALA A 313 9.58 -35.81 -28.64
N ARG A 314 9.90 -35.54 -27.36
CA ARG A 314 11.25 -35.79 -26.82
C ARG A 314 11.34 -36.75 -25.62
N SER A 315 10.28 -37.44 -25.22
CA SER A 315 10.34 -38.41 -24.11
C SER A 315 9.59 -39.73 -24.37
N SER A 316 9.92 -40.40 -25.47
CA SER A 316 9.70 -41.85 -25.57
C SER A 316 10.87 -42.57 -24.90
N GLY A 317 10.73 -42.87 -23.60
CA GLY A 317 11.76 -43.55 -22.82
C GLY A 317 11.30 -43.86 -21.40
N SER A 318 10.77 -45.07 -21.23
CA SER A 318 10.60 -45.86 -20.01
C SER A 318 11.07 -45.24 -18.67
N ASN A 319 10.15 -44.99 -17.73
CA ASN A 319 10.09 -45.63 -16.40
C ASN A 319 9.04 -44.95 -15.48
N GLN A 320 8.45 -45.77 -14.62
CA GLN A 320 7.21 -45.57 -13.83
C GLN A 320 7.18 -44.34 -12.88
N PRO A 321 5.98 -43.80 -12.55
CA PRO A 321 5.83 -42.64 -11.68
C PRO A 321 5.63 -43.00 -10.19
N PHE A 322 6.28 -42.26 -9.28
CA PHE A 322 5.96 -42.20 -7.85
C PHE A 322 5.03 -41.01 -7.55
N PRO A 323 4.00 -41.15 -6.69
CA PRO A 323 3.10 -40.04 -6.34
C PRO A 323 3.66 -39.22 -5.17
N ILE A 324 3.85 -37.91 -5.36
CA ILE A 324 4.18 -36.96 -4.29
C ILE A 324 2.88 -36.31 -3.79
N LYS A 325 2.52 -36.58 -2.52
CA LYS A 325 1.43 -35.93 -1.79
C LYS A 325 1.72 -34.42 -1.57
N PRO A 326 0.72 -33.53 -1.61
CA PRO A 326 0.88 -32.17 -1.09
C PRO A 326 0.87 -32.20 0.45
N LEU A 327 1.86 -31.53 1.04
CA LEU A 327 1.97 -31.30 2.48
C LEU A 327 0.83 -30.40 2.98
N SER A 328 0.30 -30.82 4.12
CA SER A 328 -0.88 -30.38 4.84
C SER A 328 -0.81 -28.95 5.38
N GLU A 329 -2.01 -28.37 5.47
CA GLU A 329 -2.40 -27.26 6.34
C GLU A 329 -1.90 -27.45 7.79
N SER A 330 -1.24 -26.46 8.36
CA SER A 330 -1.37 -26.10 9.77
C SER A 330 -0.71 -24.75 10.07
N LYS A 331 -1.50 -23.68 10.13
CA LYS A 331 -1.36 -22.60 11.11
C LYS A 331 -2.47 -21.59 10.90
N ASN A 332 -3.09 -21.19 12.02
CA ASN A 332 -4.14 -20.17 12.16
C ASN A 332 -5.58 -20.70 12.14
N ARG A 333 -5.88 -21.59 13.09
CA ARG A 333 -7.19 -21.63 13.76
C ARG A 333 -6.97 -21.33 15.23
N LEU A 334 -7.05 -20.05 15.60
CA LEU A 334 -7.26 -19.54 16.94
C LEU A 334 -7.78 -18.11 16.71
N LEU A 335 -8.94 -17.77 17.27
CA LEU A 335 -9.70 -16.52 17.10
C LEU A 335 -10.69 -16.51 15.91
N ASP A 336 -11.78 -17.26 16.02
CA ASP A 336 -13.14 -16.70 15.93
C ASP A 336 -14.17 -17.80 16.18
N SER A 337 -14.86 -17.66 17.30
CA SER A 337 -16.01 -18.44 17.76
C SER A 337 -17.19 -17.48 17.79
N GLU A 338 -18.34 -17.95 17.30
CA GLU A 338 -19.68 -17.35 17.42
C GLU A 338 -19.92 -16.09 16.57
N SER A 339 -20.99 -15.93 15.80
CA SER A 339 -22.25 -16.67 15.70
C SER A 339 -23.00 -16.16 14.46
N GLN A 340 -23.49 -17.08 13.62
CA GLN A 340 -24.47 -16.81 12.57
C GLN A 340 -25.87 -16.74 13.18
N TRP A 341 -26.63 -15.68 12.93
CA TRP A 341 -28.10 -15.70 12.91
C TRP A 341 -28.61 -14.85 11.75
N LEU A 342 -29.19 -15.53 10.77
CA LEU A 342 -30.02 -14.98 9.70
C LEU A 342 -31.45 -14.87 10.24
N GLU A 343 -32.01 -13.66 10.23
CA GLU A 343 -33.45 -13.43 10.39
C GLU A 343 -34.18 -13.81 9.10
N ASN A 344 -35.25 -14.60 9.23
CA ASN A 344 -36.32 -14.72 8.24
C ASN A 344 -37.63 -15.10 8.95
N GLY A 345 -38.62 -14.20 8.91
CA GLY A 345 -40.00 -14.55 8.57
C GLY A 345 -41.06 -14.66 9.69
N ALA A 346 -42.08 -13.80 9.54
CA ALA A 346 -43.52 -13.99 9.86
C ALA A 346 -43.92 -14.08 11.35
N GLU A 347 -44.55 -13.04 11.93
CA GLU A 347 -45.97 -12.63 11.88
C GLU A 347 -46.81 -13.19 13.07
N GLU A 348 -47.67 -12.32 13.61
CA GLU A 348 -48.70 -12.53 14.67
C GLU A 348 -48.14 -12.67 16.11
N GLY A 349 -48.57 -11.97 17.17
CA GLY A 349 -49.69 -11.09 17.48
C GLY A 349 -49.92 -11.18 19.00
N ILE A 350 -50.49 -10.12 19.61
CA ILE A 350 -51.12 -10.08 20.97
C ILE A 350 -50.28 -9.49 22.16
N VAL A 351 -50.46 -8.17 22.29
CA VAL A 351 -50.64 -7.29 23.47
C VAL A 351 -50.86 -7.96 24.86
N LYS A 352 -50.13 -7.50 25.90
CA LYS A 352 -50.69 -6.99 27.18
C LYS A 352 -49.66 -6.28 28.10
N SER A 353 -50.16 -5.23 28.74
CA SER A 353 -49.54 -4.18 29.57
C SER A 353 -49.00 -4.59 30.95
N GLY A 354 -48.06 -3.81 31.50
CA GLY A 354 -47.70 -3.85 32.93
C GLY A 354 -46.62 -2.85 33.39
N THR A 355 -47.07 -1.62 33.68
CA THR A 355 -46.54 -0.53 34.53
C THR A 355 -45.31 -0.69 35.48
N ASN A 356 -44.50 0.40 35.48
CA ASN A 356 -43.92 1.16 36.62
C ASN A 356 -42.76 0.59 37.48
N ASN A 357 -41.58 1.23 37.44
CA ASN A 357 -41.17 2.24 38.45
C ASN A 357 -39.73 2.78 38.24
N HIS A 358 -39.60 4.09 38.44
CA HIS A 358 -38.40 4.92 38.42
C HIS A 358 -37.53 4.71 39.68
N VAL A 359 -36.20 4.70 39.54
CA VAL A 359 -35.28 5.21 40.59
C VAL A 359 -34.10 5.90 39.92
N THR A 360 -33.95 7.20 40.19
CA THR A 360 -32.80 8.04 39.87
C THR A 360 -31.96 8.20 41.14
N VAL A 361 -30.64 8.11 41.05
CA VAL A 361 -29.72 8.57 42.10
C VAL A 361 -28.69 9.48 41.46
N ALA A 362 -28.68 10.74 41.90
CA ALA A 362 -27.59 11.69 41.73
C ALA A 362 -26.91 11.87 43.10
N ILE A 363 -25.58 11.94 43.12
CA ILE A 363 -24.80 12.50 44.22
C ILE A 363 -23.79 13.46 43.60
N GLU A 364 -23.91 14.73 44.00
CA GLU A 364 -23.01 15.84 43.70
C GLU A 364 -21.67 15.69 44.43
N ASN A 365 -20.62 16.21 43.78
CA ASN A 365 -19.65 17.12 44.35
C ASN A 365 -19.17 18.09 43.26
#